data_AF-A0A9D1EMZ1-F1
#
_entry.id   AF-A0A9D1EMZ1-F1
#
_cell.length_a   1.000
_cell.length_b   1.000
_cell.length_c   1.000
_cell.angle_alpha   90.00
_cell.angle_beta   90.00
_cell.angle_gamma   90.00
#
_symmetry.space_group_name_H-M   'P 1'
#
loop_
_entity.id
_entity.type
_entity.pdbx_description
1 polymer ?
#
loop_
_entity_poly.entity_id
_entity_poly.type
_entity_poly.pdbx_seq_one_letter_code
_entity_poly.pdbx_strand_id
1 'polypeptide(L)'
;MKKFVLFVLCVVLSAVVMTGCGEESPFVQKEYVASASEVSEININVRDRKIEVLSSDDGDIRIVYSENDTYAYDIAVSDDGTLTMTCKNDKDIADYFGLKPSDADLTVSLCVPDGMVERLTLCTTNEDITLEPLSVAESADIETNGGNIEFESLDVGSGISLTAKNGDIDGIIVGGWDDFSMDVDIKKGECNLPTEKTGGEKTLSVSENNGDVNIEFVG
;
A
#
# COMPACT_ATOMS: atom_id res chain seq x y z
N MET A 1 4.61 -32.15 -26.89
CA MET A 1 5.97 -31.78 -26.39
C MET A 1 5.75 -31.09 -25.06
N LYS A 2 6.47 -31.54 -24.02
CA LYS A 2 6.14 -31.34 -22.60
C LYS A 2 6.32 -29.86 -22.20
N LYS A 3 5.30 -29.29 -21.54
CA LYS A 3 5.36 -27.96 -20.92
C LYS A 3 6.21 -28.08 -19.64
N PHE A 4 7.29 -27.31 -19.57
CA PHE A 4 8.08 -27.16 -18.35
C PHE A 4 7.36 -26.14 -17.47
N VAL A 5 6.89 -26.57 -16.31
CA VAL A 5 6.43 -25.69 -15.23
C VAL A 5 7.67 -25.41 -14.38
N LEU A 6 8.11 -24.15 -14.37
CA LEU A 6 9.22 -23.68 -13.56
C LEU A 6 8.66 -23.40 -12.17
N PHE A 7 9.13 -24.14 -11.16
CA PHE A 7 8.79 -23.90 -9.75
C PHE A 7 9.83 -22.92 -9.21
N VAL A 8 9.42 -21.68 -8.91
CA VAL A 8 10.28 -20.70 -8.23
C VAL A 8 10.38 -21.10 -6.75
N LEU A 9 11.62 -21.17 -6.25
CA LEU A 9 11.95 -21.58 -4.89
C LEU A 9 11.99 -20.34 -4.00
N CYS A 10 10.95 -20.09 -3.21
CA CYS A 10 10.97 -19.04 -2.17
C CYS A 10 11.96 -19.44 -1.06
N VAL A 11 13.10 -18.77 -0.99
CA VAL A 11 14.12 -19.02 0.04
C VAL A 11 13.81 -18.16 1.27
N VAL A 12 13.30 -18.79 2.33
CA VAL A 12 13.15 -18.17 3.65
C VAL A 12 14.37 -18.53 4.50
N LEU A 13 15.30 -17.59 4.69
CA LEU A 13 16.39 -17.75 5.65
C LEU A 13 15.92 -17.29 7.04
N SER A 14 15.66 -18.23 7.94
CA SER A 14 15.40 -17.93 9.35
C SER A 14 16.54 -18.42 10.23
N ALA A 15 17.21 -17.49 10.91
CA ALA A 15 18.14 -17.79 11.99
C ALA A 15 17.35 -17.93 13.30
N VAL A 16 17.26 -19.15 13.84
CA VAL A 16 16.59 -19.41 15.11
C VAL A 16 17.59 -19.34 16.25
N VAL A 17 17.35 -18.44 17.22
CA VAL A 17 18.06 -18.44 18.50
C VAL A 17 17.01 -18.61 19.60
N MET A 18 17.09 -19.69 20.37
CA MET A 18 16.18 -19.95 21.49
C MET A 18 16.77 -19.43 22.81
N THR A 19 16.03 -18.54 23.48
CA THR A 19 16.06 -18.35 24.93
C THR A 19 14.66 -17.97 25.39
N GLY A 20 14.16 -18.63 26.43
CA GLY A 20 12.84 -18.37 27.00
C GLY A 20 12.94 -17.66 28.35
N CYS A 21 12.05 -16.68 28.58
CA CYS A 21 11.44 -16.33 29.87
C CYS A 21 10.35 -15.26 29.69
N GLY A 22 9.22 -15.55 29.02
CA GLY A 22 8.12 -14.57 28.85
C GLY A 22 8.58 -13.21 28.28
N GLU A 23 9.61 -13.25 27.44
CA GLU A 23 10.17 -12.10 26.75
C GLU A 23 9.40 -11.93 25.45
N GLU A 24 9.03 -10.70 25.13
CA GLU A 24 8.42 -10.37 23.85
C GLU A 24 9.41 -10.76 22.75
N SER A 25 8.92 -11.49 21.75
CA SER A 25 9.74 -11.87 20.60
C SER A 25 10.27 -10.60 19.94
N PRO A 26 11.58 -10.46 19.71
CA PRO A 26 12.12 -9.30 19.01
C PRO A 26 11.56 -9.23 17.59
N PHE A 27 11.40 -8.03 17.06
CA PHE A 27 11.14 -7.85 15.64
C PHE A 27 12.32 -8.38 14.81
N VAL A 28 11.97 -9.08 13.74
CA VAL A 28 12.91 -9.59 12.75
C VAL A 28 12.51 -9.02 11.41
N GLN A 29 13.42 -8.25 10.79
CA GLN A 29 13.24 -7.79 9.42
C GLN A 29 13.25 -8.97 8.45
N LYS A 30 12.31 -8.96 7.52
CA LYS A 30 12.09 -9.94 6.48
C LYS A 30 11.87 -9.25 5.14
N GLU A 31 12.02 -10.05 4.10
CA GLU A 31 11.87 -9.65 2.72
C GLU A 31 11.04 -10.72 2.01
N TYR A 32 10.02 -10.28 1.27
CA TYR A 32 9.27 -11.10 0.33
C TYR A 32 9.54 -10.58 -1.08
N VAL A 33 9.86 -11.47 -2.01
CA VAL A 33 10.17 -11.12 -3.41
C VAL A 33 9.26 -11.92 -4.33
N ALA A 34 8.65 -11.23 -5.29
CA ALA A 34 7.88 -11.82 -6.38
C ALA A 34 8.32 -11.22 -7.71
N SER A 35 8.31 -12.04 -8.77
CA SER A 35 8.55 -11.53 -10.12
C SER A 35 7.36 -10.67 -10.55
N ALA A 36 7.61 -9.47 -11.09
CA ALA A 36 6.52 -8.63 -11.61
C ALA A 36 5.75 -9.30 -12.75
N SER A 37 6.35 -10.26 -13.47
CA SER A 37 5.65 -11.02 -14.51
C SER A 37 4.57 -11.98 -13.98
N GLU A 38 4.61 -12.28 -12.68
CA GLU A 38 3.68 -13.20 -12.01
C GLU A 38 2.60 -12.47 -11.22
N VAL A 39 2.68 -11.13 -11.14
CA VAL A 39 1.80 -10.30 -10.32
C VAL A 39 1.12 -9.25 -11.20
N SER A 40 -0.20 -9.36 -11.35
CA SER A 40 -1.02 -8.34 -11.99
C SER A 40 -1.58 -7.35 -10.97
N GLU A 41 -1.78 -7.79 -9.72
CA GLU A 41 -2.46 -7.00 -8.69
C GLU A 41 -1.71 -7.05 -7.37
N ILE A 42 -1.66 -5.92 -6.67
CA ILE A 42 -1.12 -5.84 -5.32
C ILE A 42 -2.24 -5.41 -4.37
N ASN A 43 -2.41 -6.15 -3.28
CA ASN A 43 -3.33 -5.82 -2.18
C ASN A 43 -2.58 -5.91 -0.85
N ILE A 44 -2.23 -4.75 -0.29
CA ILE A 44 -1.65 -4.64 1.04
C ILE A 44 -2.74 -4.12 1.97
N ASN A 45 -3.22 -4.97 2.89
CA ASN A 45 -4.21 -4.60 3.89
C ASN A 45 -3.68 -4.95 5.28
N VAL A 46 -3.09 -3.93 5.90
CA VAL A 46 -2.44 -4.03 7.21
C VAL A 46 -3.07 -3.05 8.18
N ARG A 47 -2.63 -3.05 9.43
CA ARG A 47 -3.12 -2.13 10.46
C ARG A 47 -1.98 -1.57 11.25
N ASP A 48 -2.08 -0.27 11.55
CA ASP A 48 -1.09 0.45 12.35
C ASP A 48 0.31 0.28 11.76
N ARG A 49 0.38 0.28 10.43
CA ARG A 49 1.62 0.23 9.67
C ARG A 49 1.70 1.39 8.71
N LYS A 50 2.83 2.07 8.73
CA LYS A 50 3.19 2.97 7.65
C LYS A 50 3.43 2.13 6.41
N ILE A 51 2.84 2.53 5.29
CA ILE A 51 3.11 1.92 3.98
C ILE A 51 3.94 2.92 3.18
N GLU A 52 5.12 2.50 2.73
CA GLU A 52 5.99 3.29 1.87
C GLU A 52 6.16 2.57 0.54
N VAL A 53 5.59 3.12 -0.53
CA VAL A 53 5.76 2.59 -1.88
C VAL A 53 6.93 3.28 -2.54
N LEU A 54 7.89 2.49 -2.99
CA LEU A 54 9.14 2.91 -3.59
C LEU A 54 9.23 2.39 -5.02
N SER A 55 9.99 3.08 -5.87
CA SER A 55 10.29 2.55 -7.21
C SER A 55 11.22 1.33 -7.13
N SER A 56 11.01 0.36 -8.02
CA SER A 56 11.90 -0.81 -8.17
C SER A 56 12.63 -0.78 -9.51
N ASP A 57 13.97 -0.72 -9.46
CA ASP A 57 14.84 -0.70 -10.65
C ASP A 57 15.16 -2.09 -11.21
N ASP A 58 14.99 -3.15 -10.42
CA ASP A 58 15.42 -4.51 -10.76
C ASP A 58 14.31 -5.37 -11.40
N GLY A 59 13.09 -4.83 -11.51
CA GLY A 59 11.95 -5.49 -12.12
C GLY A 59 11.23 -6.49 -11.22
N ASP A 60 11.69 -6.67 -9.99
CA ASP A 60 11.01 -7.48 -8.98
C ASP A 60 10.12 -6.59 -8.10
N ILE A 61 9.03 -7.19 -7.62
CA ILE A 61 8.22 -6.62 -6.54
C ILE A 61 8.81 -7.12 -5.22
N ARG A 62 9.09 -6.19 -4.30
CA ARG A 62 9.70 -6.50 -3.01
C ARG A 62 8.91 -5.89 -1.88
N ILE A 63 8.64 -6.67 -0.84
CA ILE A 63 8.07 -6.19 0.41
C ILE A 63 9.11 -6.38 1.50
N VAL A 64 9.59 -5.28 2.08
CA VAL A 64 10.45 -5.28 3.26
C VAL A 64 9.58 -4.92 4.47
N TYR A 65 9.62 -5.77 5.49
CA TYR A 65 8.76 -5.63 6.66
C TYR A 65 9.41 -6.27 7.88
N SER A 66 8.97 -5.90 9.08
CA SER A 66 9.41 -6.52 10.32
C SER A 66 8.27 -7.29 10.97
N GLU A 67 8.53 -8.51 11.44
CA GLU A 67 7.54 -9.30 12.17
C GLU A 67 8.09 -9.94 13.45
N ASN A 68 7.17 -10.30 14.34
CA ASN A 68 7.43 -11.11 15.53
C ASN A 68 6.19 -11.97 15.86
N ASP A 69 6.14 -12.62 17.02
CA ASP A 69 5.02 -13.51 17.38
C ASP A 69 3.67 -12.78 17.53
N THR A 70 3.69 -11.46 17.77
CA THR A 70 2.49 -10.61 17.90
C THR A 70 2.11 -9.99 16.55
N TYR A 71 3.08 -9.34 15.90
CA TYR A 71 2.95 -8.59 14.66
C TYR A 71 3.44 -9.46 13.51
N ALA A 72 2.56 -10.29 12.95
CA ALA A 72 2.91 -11.21 11.86
C ALA A 72 1.96 -11.06 10.67
N TYR A 73 2.42 -11.48 9.49
CA TYR A 73 1.68 -11.32 8.23
C TYR A 73 1.54 -12.62 7.46
N ASP A 74 0.42 -12.75 6.77
CA ASP A 74 0.22 -13.69 5.68
C ASP A 74 0.52 -12.95 4.38
N ILE A 75 1.52 -13.45 3.63
CA ILE A 75 1.96 -12.87 2.36
C ILE A 75 2.02 -13.99 1.33
N ALA A 76 1.34 -13.81 0.19
CA ALA A 76 1.31 -14.78 -0.88
C ALA A 76 0.91 -14.14 -2.22
N VAL A 77 1.37 -14.75 -3.32
CA VAL A 77 0.82 -14.54 -4.66
C VAL A 77 -0.15 -15.68 -4.97
N SER A 78 -1.39 -15.37 -5.34
CA SER A 78 -2.40 -16.35 -5.75
C SER A 78 -2.22 -16.80 -7.21
N ASP A 79 -2.91 -17.88 -7.59
CA ASP A 79 -2.88 -18.42 -8.95
C ASP A 79 -3.38 -17.44 -10.03
N ASP A 80 -4.14 -16.41 -9.63
CA ASP A 80 -4.64 -15.33 -10.51
C ASP A 80 -3.72 -14.11 -10.57
N GLY A 81 -2.55 -14.14 -9.90
CA GLY A 81 -1.56 -13.07 -9.95
C GLY A 81 -1.78 -11.94 -8.95
N THR A 82 -2.60 -12.15 -7.91
CA THR A 82 -2.77 -11.18 -6.82
C THR A 82 -1.74 -11.40 -5.72
N LEU A 83 -0.81 -10.45 -5.54
CA LEU A 83 0.04 -10.38 -4.36
C LEU A 83 -0.75 -9.78 -3.20
N THR A 84 -0.92 -10.57 -2.13
CA THR A 84 -1.63 -10.15 -0.92
C THR A 84 -0.69 -10.06 0.27
N MET A 85 -0.90 -9.07 1.14
CA MET A 85 -0.31 -8.99 2.47
C MET A 85 -1.39 -8.60 3.48
N THR A 86 -1.62 -9.46 4.48
CA THR A 86 -2.60 -9.21 5.55
C THR A 86 -2.04 -9.55 6.92
N CYS A 87 -2.50 -8.87 7.98
CA CYS A 87 -2.15 -9.24 9.35
C CYS A 87 -2.69 -10.63 9.73
N LYS A 88 -1.83 -11.52 10.23
CA LYS A 88 -2.21 -12.87 10.71
C LYS A 88 -3.14 -12.84 11.92
N ASN A 89 -2.96 -11.84 12.78
CA ASN A 89 -3.67 -11.71 14.05
C ASN A 89 -4.53 -10.44 14.03
N ASP A 90 -5.80 -10.60 14.38
CA ASP A 90 -6.79 -9.52 14.46
C ASP A 90 -6.93 -8.92 15.87
N LYS A 91 -5.88 -9.02 16.69
CA LYS A 91 -5.92 -8.46 18.05
C LYS A 91 -5.51 -7.00 18.01
N ASP A 92 -6.36 -6.15 18.61
CA ASP A 92 -6.03 -4.75 18.85
C ASP A 92 -4.72 -4.64 19.63
N ILE A 93 -3.75 -3.95 19.02
CA ILE A 93 -2.42 -3.73 19.62
C ILE A 93 -2.50 -2.91 20.91
N ALA A 94 -3.60 -2.15 21.09
CA ALA A 94 -3.88 -1.35 22.27
C ALA A 94 -4.01 -2.18 23.56
N ASP A 95 -4.25 -3.49 23.45
CA ASP A 95 -4.32 -4.41 24.58
C ASP A 95 -2.93 -4.93 25.01
N TYR A 96 -1.86 -4.54 24.30
CA TYR A 96 -0.51 -5.05 24.55
C TYR A 96 0.28 -4.14 25.49
N PHE A 97 0.49 -4.60 26.73
CA PHE A 97 1.26 -3.92 27.78
C PHE A 97 2.79 -4.01 27.59
N GLY A 98 3.23 -4.07 26.33
CA GLY A 98 4.60 -4.38 25.94
C GLY A 98 5.50 -3.19 25.65
N LEU A 99 6.72 -3.48 25.18
CA LEU A 99 7.59 -2.45 24.63
C LEU A 99 6.93 -1.86 23.38
N LYS A 100 6.79 -0.54 23.33
CA LYS A 100 6.28 0.15 22.15
C LYS A 100 7.22 -0.16 20.97
N PRO A 101 6.73 -0.73 19.85
CA PRO A 101 7.53 -0.93 18.65
C PRO A 101 8.15 0.38 18.15
N SER A 102 9.30 0.29 17.46
CA SER A 102 9.84 1.47 16.77
C SER A 102 9.10 1.71 15.46
N ASP A 103 9.16 2.94 14.94
CA ASP A 103 8.52 3.29 13.67
C ASP A 103 9.05 2.42 12.51
N ALA A 104 10.35 2.07 12.54
CA ALA A 104 10.97 1.18 11.57
C ALA A 104 10.44 -0.27 11.66
N ASP A 105 10.04 -0.72 12.86
CA ASP A 105 9.41 -2.03 13.03
C ASP A 105 7.97 -2.06 12.49
N LEU A 106 7.33 -0.89 12.41
CA LEU A 106 5.95 -0.71 11.96
C LEU A 106 5.85 -0.19 10.52
N THR A 107 6.95 -0.17 9.77
CA THR A 107 6.95 0.24 8.36
C THR A 107 6.92 -0.99 7.43
N VAL A 108 6.07 -0.93 6.42
CA VAL A 108 6.02 -1.85 5.29
C VAL A 108 6.49 -1.09 4.05
N SER A 109 7.68 -1.43 3.56
CA SER A 109 8.21 -0.84 2.32
C SER A 109 7.92 -1.76 1.14
N LEU A 110 7.16 -1.26 0.17
CA LEU A 110 6.78 -1.95 -1.05
C LEU A 110 7.53 -1.35 -2.24
N CYS A 111 8.52 -2.06 -2.80
CA CYS A 111 9.15 -1.68 -4.06
C CYS A 111 8.32 -2.24 -5.23
N VAL A 112 7.86 -1.37 -6.13
CA VAL A 112 7.07 -1.75 -7.31
C VAL A 112 7.77 -1.27 -8.58
N PRO A 113 7.96 -2.13 -9.58
CA PRO A 113 8.42 -1.70 -10.89
C PRO A 113 7.36 -0.85 -11.60
N ASP A 114 7.78 0.28 -12.15
CA ASP A 114 6.90 1.25 -12.78
C ASP A 114 6.09 0.66 -13.95
N GLY A 115 4.77 0.87 -13.94
CA GLY A 115 3.86 0.45 -15.02
C GLY A 115 3.68 -1.07 -15.18
N MET A 116 4.17 -1.90 -14.25
CA MET A 116 4.09 -3.36 -14.37
C MET A 116 2.84 -3.98 -13.71
N VAL A 117 2.21 -3.28 -12.76
CA VAL A 117 1.01 -3.77 -12.07
C VAL A 117 -0.25 -3.13 -12.65
N GLU A 118 -1.30 -3.93 -12.79
CA GLU A 118 -2.61 -3.48 -13.28
C GLU A 118 -3.38 -2.75 -12.18
N ARG A 119 -3.41 -3.30 -10.97
CA ARG A 119 -4.14 -2.71 -9.84
C ARG A 119 -3.31 -2.68 -8.57
N LEU A 120 -3.44 -1.57 -7.84
CA LEU A 120 -2.82 -1.35 -6.56
C LEU A 120 -3.88 -1.03 -5.51
N THR A 121 -4.00 -1.85 -4.48
CA THR A 121 -4.86 -1.61 -3.33
C THR A 121 -4.01 -1.52 -2.07
N LEU A 122 -4.06 -0.39 -1.38
CA LEU A 122 -3.33 -0.14 -0.14
C LEU A 122 -4.31 0.27 0.95
N CYS A 123 -4.28 -0.42 2.09
CA CYS A 123 -5.13 -0.14 3.23
C CYS A 123 -4.32 -0.23 4.52
N THR A 124 -4.43 0.80 5.36
CA THR A 124 -3.90 0.81 6.72
C THR A 124 -4.79 1.56 7.71
N THR A 125 -4.42 1.55 8.99
CA THR A 125 -5.03 2.34 10.07
C THR A 125 -3.96 3.10 10.82
N ASN A 126 -4.31 4.25 11.39
CA ASN A 126 -3.51 5.09 12.30
C ASN A 126 -2.14 5.56 11.80
N GLU A 127 -1.74 5.17 10.59
CA GLU A 127 -0.42 5.43 10.01
C GLU A 127 -0.56 5.85 8.54
N ASP A 128 0.50 6.45 8.04
CA ASP A 128 0.50 7.08 6.72
C ASP A 128 0.73 6.08 5.59
N ILE A 129 0.21 6.42 4.42
CA ILE A 129 0.55 5.78 3.14
C ILE A 129 1.29 6.81 2.29
N THR A 130 2.53 6.49 1.91
CA THR A 130 3.38 7.35 1.08
C THR A 130 3.76 6.65 -0.21
N LEU A 131 3.68 7.34 -1.35
CA LEU A 131 4.06 6.80 -2.66
C LEU A 131 5.10 7.72 -3.33
N GLU A 132 6.26 7.16 -3.66
CA GLU A 132 7.14 7.71 -4.70
C GLU A 132 6.44 7.71 -6.08
N PRO A 133 7.01 8.35 -7.12
CA PRO A 133 6.43 8.35 -8.45
C PRO A 133 6.13 6.93 -8.96
N LEU A 134 4.87 6.68 -9.33
CA LEU A 134 4.40 5.36 -9.73
C LEU A 134 3.35 5.43 -10.84
N SER A 135 3.47 4.55 -11.81
CA SER A 135 2.48 4.29 -12.85
C SER A 135 1.80 2.93 -12.60
N VAL A 136 0.48 2.91 -12.63
CA VAL A 136 -0.36 1.70 -12.48
C VAL A 136 -1.22 1.54 -13.75
N ALA A 137 -1.22 0.35 -14.35
CA ALA A 137 -1.78 0.20 -15.70
C ALA A 137 -3.31 0.37 -15.75
N GLU A 138 -4.02 0.12 -14.65
CA GLU A 138 -5.46 0.37 -14.53
C GLU A 138 -5.75 1.31 -13.36
N SER A 139 -5.79 0.82 -12.12
CA SER A 139 -6.35 1.59 -11.00
C SER A 139 -5.56 1.49 -9.70
N ALA A 140 -5.66 2.56 -8.91
CA ALA A 140 -5.13 2.62 -7.55
C ALA A 140 -6.25 2.94 -6.56
N ASP A 141 -6.37 2.11 -5.51
CA ASP A 141 -7.32 2.25 -4.42
C ASP A 141 -6.54 2.36 -3.11
N ILE A 142 -6.53 3.55 -2.49
CA ILE A 142 -5.70 3.86 -1.32
C ILE A 142 -6.59 4.33 -0.17
N GLU A 143 -6.53 3.62 0.95
CA GLU A 143 -7.35 3.88 2.13
C GLU A 143 -6.53 3.95 3.43
N THR A 144 -6.79 4.96 4.25
CA THR A 144 -6.30 5.01 5.62
C THR A 144 -7.35 5.61 6.58
N ASN A 145 -7.32 5.17 7.83
CA ASN A 145 -8.12 5.73 8.91
C ASN A 145 -7.23 6.06 10.11
N GLY A 146 -6.85 7.33 10.23
CA GLY A 146 -6.00 7.88 11.28
C GLY A 146 -4.59 8.26 10.83
N GLY A 147 -4.29 8.20 9.53
CA GLY A 147 -3.05 8.70 8.92
C GLY A 147 -3.33 9.44 7.62
N ASN A 148 -2.26 9.93 6.98
CA ASN A 148 -2.30 10.68 5.74
C ASN A 148 -2.13 9.77 4.51
N ILE A 149 -2.55 10.27 3.35
CA ILE A 149 -2.19 9.72 2.04
C ILE A 149 -1.35 10.76 1.31
N GLU A 150 -0.09 10.44 1.05
CA GLU A 150 0.86 11.33 0.36
C GLU A 150 1.43 10.64 -0.88
N PHE A 151 1.36 11.26 -2.06
CA PHE A 151 1.95 10.68 -3.27
C PHE A 151 2.64 11.73 -4.13
N GLU A 152 3.91 11.49 -4.45
CA GLU A 152 4.71 12.44 -5.24
C GLU A 152 4.19 12.59 -6.68
N SER A 153 3.84 11.47 -7.32
CA SER A 153 3.22 11.44 -8.64
C SER A 153 2.57 10.09 -8.90
N LEU A 154 1.29 10.08 -9.30
CA LEU A 154 0.56 8.85 -9.59
C LEU A 154 -0.06 8.92 -11.00
N ASP A 155 0.38 8.03 -11.89
CA ASP A 155 -0.25 7.80 -13.19
C ASP A 155 -1.10 6.53 -13.15
N VAL A 156 -2.30 6.60 -13.70
CA VAL A 156 -3.22 5.46 -13.80
C VAL A 156 -3.82 5.36 -15.18
N GLY A 157 -4.12 4.14 -15.65
CA GLY A 157 -4.81 3.95 -16.92
C GLY A 157 -6.31 4.23 -16.87
N SER A 158 -6.97 3.97 -15.74
CA SER A 158 -8.44 4.02 -15.62
C SER A 158 -8.94 4.85 -14.44
N GLY A 159 -8.36 4.74 -13.24
CA GLY A 159 -8.86 5.53 -12.12
C GLY A 159 -8.12 5.44 -10.80
N ILE A 160 -8.42 6.41 -9.93
CA ILE A 160 -7.87 6.53 -8.58
C ILE A 160 -9.04 6.65 -7.60
N SER A 161 -8.97 5.91 -6.50
CA SER A 161 -9.86 6.06 -5.35
C SER A 161 -9.01 6.35 -4.11
N LEU A 162 -9.25 7.49 -3.46
CA LEU A 162 -8.53 7.92 -2.25
C LEU A 162 -9.54 8.06 -1.11
N THR A 163 -9.32 7.33 -0.02
CA THR A 163 -10.17 7.39 1.17
C THR A 163 -9.34 7.65 2.41
N ALA A 164 -9.53 8.80 3.05
CA ALA A 164 -8.90 9.11 4.33
C ALA A 164 -9.97 9.40 5.39
N LYS A 165 -9.69 8.97 6.62
CA LYS A 165 -10.49 9.32 7.78
C LYS A 165 -9.60 9.79 8.91
N ASN A 166 -9.68 11.07 9.24
CA ASN A 166 -8.80 11.72 10.23
C ASN A 166 -7.33 11.76 9.76
N GLY A 167 -7.11 12.38 8.60
CA GLY A 167 -5.81 12.60 8.00
C GLY A 167 -5.97 13.28 6.65
N ASP A 168 -4.88 13.85 6.15
CA ASP A 168 -4.88 14.67 4.94
C ASP A 168 -4.58 13.81 3.69
N ILE A 169 -4.98 14.32 2.52
CA ILE A 169 -4.66 13.73 1.22
C ILE A 169 -3.91 14.77 0.39
N ASP A 170 -2.65 14.50 0.09
CA ASP A 170 -1.76 15.37 -0.67
C ASP A 170 -1.09 14.62 -1.81
N GLY A 171 -1.10 15.18 -3.01
CA GLY A 171 -0.29 14.60 -4.09
C GLY A 171 -0.52 15.15 -5.49
N ILE A 172 0.17 14.54 -6.45
CA ILE A 172 0.13 14.93 -7.86
C ILE A 172 -0.38 13.78 -8.71
N ILE A 173 -1.42 14.01 -9.49
CA ILE A 173 -1.93 13.06 -10.47
C ILE A 173 -1.35 13.39 -11.85
N VAL A 174 -0.85 12.37 -12.54
CA VAL A 174 -0.41 12.50 -13.94
C VAL A 174 -1.62 12.46 -14.87
N GLY A 175 -1.71 13.47 -15.73
CA GLY A 175 -2.83 13.71 -16.63
C GLY A 175 -3.37 15.13 -16.48
N GLY A 176 -4.06 15.59 -17.52
CA GLY A 176 -4.75 16.87 -17.50
C GLY A 176 -6.01 16.82 -16.66
N TRP A 177 -6.42 17.97 -16.13
CA TRP A 177 -7.69 18.13 -15.40
C TRP A 177 -8.92 17.55 -16.13
N ASP A 178 -8.95 17.67 -17.47
CA ASP A 178 -10.06 17.21 -18.29
C ASP A 178 -10.03 15.71 -18.60
N ASP A 179 -8.94 15.02 -18.27
CA ASP A 179 -8.86 13.56 -18.40
C ASP A 179 -9.71 12.84 -17.34
N PHE A 180 -10.09 13.53 -16.26
CA PHE A 180 -10.76 12.94 -15.10
C PHE A 180 -12.22 13.37 -14.94
N SER A 181 -13.09 12.38 -14.78
CA SER A 181 -14.38 12.53 -14.10
C SER A 181 -14.15 12.37 -12.60
N MET A 182 -14.68 13.29 -11.79
CA MET A 182 -14.39 13.40 -10.36
C MET A 182 -15.66 13.24 -9.52
N ASP A 183 -15.56 12.50 -8.43
CA ASP A 183 -16.60 12.37 -7.39
C ASP A 183 -15.95 12.52 -6.01
N VAL A 184 -16.25 13.62 -5.32
CA VAL A 184 -15.50 14.09 -4.16
C VAL A 184 -16.45 14.35 -2.98
N ASP A 185 -16.35 13.53 -1.92
CA ASP A 185 -17.13 13.65 -0.68
C ASP A 185 -16.22 14.06 0.49
N ILE A 186 -16.31 15.33 0.90
CA ILE A 186 -15.53 15.89 2.02
C ILE A 186 -16.48 16.32 3.13
N LYS A 187 -16.26 15.83 4.35
CA LYS A 187 -17.09 16.21 5.51
C LYS A 187 -16.52 17.39 6.29
N LYS A 188 -15.21 17.41 6.55
CA LYS A 188 -14.53 18.47 7.31
C LYS A 188 -13.09 18.66 6.84
N GLY A 189 -12.80 19.84 6.33
CA GLY A 189 -11.49 20.24 5.84
C GLY A 189 -11.63 21.13 4.62
N GLU A 190 -10.51 21.59 4.10
CA GLU A 190 -10.42 22.28 2.81
C GLU A 190 -10.15 21.28 1.69
N CYS A 191 -10.72 21.55 0.50
CA CYS A 191 -10.48 20.72 -0.67
C CYS A 191 -10.32 21.59 -1.91
N ASN A 192 -9.29 21.34 -2.71
CA ASN A 192 -9.01 22.09 -3.93
C ASN A 192 -9.76 21.56 -5.17
N LEU A 193 -10.51 20.45 -5.05
CA LEU A 193 -11.28 19.82 -6.12
C LEU A 193 -12.77 20.20 -6.09
N PRO A 194 -13.48 20.19 -7.23
CA PRO A 194 -14.93 20.29 -7.24
C PRO A 194 -15.56 19.01 -6.67
N THR A 195 -16.72 19.13 -6.02
CA THR A 195 -17.51 18.00 -5.50
C THR A 195 -17.83 16.97 -6.59
N GLU A 196 -18.16 17.43 -7.80
CA GLU A 196 -18.41 16.56 -8.94
C GLU A 196 -17.86 17.19 -10.23
N LYS A 197 -17.32 16.35 -11.12
CA LYS A 197 -16.98 16.68 -12.50
C LYS A 197 -17.25 15.46 -13.38
N THR A 198 -17.80 15.67 -14.56
CA THR A 198 -18.06 14.59 -15.53
C THR A 198 -17.35 14.87 -16.85
N GLY A 199 -17.17 13.84 -17.66
CA GLY A 199 -16.69 13.94 -19.04
C GLY A 199 -15.22 13.59 -19.27
N GLY A 200 -14.47 13.25 -18.21
CA GLY A 200 -13.16 12.64 -18.35
C GLY A 200 -13.25 11.12 -18.56
N GLU A 201 -12.23 10.56 -19.22
CA GLU A 201 -12.11 9.13 -19.52
C GLU A 201 -11.67 8.32 -18.30
N LYS A 202 -10.86 8.92 -17.42
CA LYS A 202 -10.41 8.35 -16.15
C LYS A 202 -11.34 8.78 -15.01
N THR A 203 -11.36 8.03 -13.92
CA THR A 203 -12.13 8.39 -12.71
C THR A 203 -11.22 8.78 -11.55
N LEU A 204 -11.58 9.83 -10.83
CA LEU A 204 -10.99 10.19 -9.53
C LEU A 204 -12.10 10.24 -8.49
N SER A 205 -12.07 9.31 -7.53
CA SER A 205 -12.96 9.34 -6.37
C SER A 205 -12.17 9.72 -5.13
N VAL A 206 -12.68 10.69 -4.36
CA VAL A 206 -12.04 11.12 -3.11
C VAL A 206 -13.09 11.15 -2.01
N SER A 207 -12.83 10.45 -0.90
CA SER A 207 -13.64 10.51 0.30
C SER A 207 -12.79 10.90 1.51
N GLU A 208 -13.13 12.01 2.15
CA GLU A 208 -12.42 12.53 3.32
C GLU A 208 -13.44 12.91 4.42
N ASN A 209 -13.16 12.52 5.67
CA ASN A 209 -14.04 12.82 6.81
C ASN A 209 -13.57 13.96 7.75
N ASN A 210 -12.29 14.03 8.05
CA ASN A 210 -11.68 15.05 8.90
C ASN A 210 -10.20 15.29 8.55
N GLY A 211 -9.94 16.07 7.51
CA GLY A 211 -8.63 16.37 6.95
C GLY A 211 -8.74 17.20 5.66
N ASP A 212 -7.63 17.78 5.23
CA ASP A 212 -7.57 18.59 4.02
C ASP A 212 -7.22 17.72 2.80
N VAL A 213 -7.68 18.14 1.62
CA VAL A 213 -7.40 17.48 0.33
C VAL A 213 -6.78 18.48 -0.63
N ASN A 214 -5.52 18.23 -1.01
CA ASN A 214 -4.80 19.04 -1.96
C ASN A 214 -4.16 18.18 -3.05
N ILE A 215 -4.84 18.09 -4.19
CA ILE A 215 -4.41 17.30 -5.34
C ILE A 215 -4.08 18.22 -6.52
N GLU A 216 -2.86 18.11 -7.04
CA GLU A 216 -2.44 18.80 -8.26
C GLU A 216 -2.49 17.86 -9.48
N PHE A 217 -2.59 18.45 -10.67
CA PHE A 217 -2.60 17.71 -11.94
C PHE A 217 -1.46 18.19 -12.83
N VAL A 218 -0.70 17.26 -13.40
CA VAL A 218 0.40 17.56 -14.32
C VAL A 218 0.17 16.80 -15.62
N GLY A 219 -0.05 17.54 -16.72
CA GLY A 219 -0.27 17.01 -18.07
C GLY A 219 0.66 17.61 -19.12
#